data_AF-A0A016W579-F1
#
_entry.id   AF-A0A016W579-F1
#
_cell.length_a   1.000
_cell.length_b   1.000
_cell.length_c   1.000
_cell.angle_alpha   90.00
_cell.angle_beta   90.00
_cell.angle_gamma   90.00
#
_symmetry.space_group_name_H-M   'P 1'
#
loop_
_entity.id
_entity.type
_entity.pdbx_description
1 polymer ?
#
loop_
_entity_poly.entity_id
_entity_poly.type
_entity_poly.pdbx_seq_one_letter_code
_entity_poly.pdbx_strand_id
1 'polypeptide(L)' 'VITIPLFADQLRNARMMEYRGMGVVIDKDDVTTSRLTTAINEILKPR' A
#
# COMPACT_ATOMS: atom_id res chain seq x y z
N VAL A 1 3.99 -0.03 -5.88
CA VAL A 1 4.11 1.12 -4.93
C VAL A 1 3.38 0.78 -3.64
N ILE A 2 3.90 1.14 -2.47
CA ILE A 2 3.17 1.03 -1.18
C ILE A 2 2.58 2.40 -0.88
N THR A 3 1.30 2.46 -0.52
CA THR A 3 0.58 3.71 -0.22
C THR A 3 -0.03 3.68 1.18
N ILE A 4 0.05 4.80 1.90
CA ILE A 4 -0.58 5.02 3.22
C ILE A 4 -1.35 6.35 3.10
N PRO A 5 -2.61 6.32 2.60
CA PRO A 5 -3.34 7.54 2.33
C PRO A 5 -3.78 8.21 3.64
N LEU A 6 -3.44 9.49 3.80
CA LEU A 6 -3.80 10.22 5.02
C LEU A 6 -5.18 10.89 4.90
N PHE A 7 -5.42 11.58 3.77
CA PHE A 7 -6.67 12.29 3.48
C PHE A 7 -6.75 12.69 1.99
N ALA A 8 -7.91 13.24 1.61
CA ALA A 8 -8.20 13.81 0.29
C ALA A 8 -8.04 12.82 -0.88
N ASP A 9 -7.45 13.29 -1.99
CA ASP A 9 -7.36 12.57 -3.25
C ASP A 9 -6.48 11.32 -3.17
N GLN A 10 -5.56 11.25 -2.20
CA GLN A 10 -4.75 10.07 -1.94
C GLN A 10 -5.59 8.82 -1.72
N LEU A 11 -6.77 8.92 -1.08
CA LEU A 11 -7.67 7.79 -0.86
C LEU A 11 -8.12 7.18 -2.20
N ARG A 12 -8.52 8.02 -3.16
CA ARG A 12 -8.94 7.59 -4.49
C ARG A 12 -7.77 7.07 -5.31
N ASN A 13 -6.63 7.75 -5.25
CA ASN A 13 -5.43 7.36 -5.99
C ASN A 13 -4.88 6.01 -5.50
N ALA A 14 -4.81 5.80 -4.18
CA ALA A 14 -4.38 4.54 -3.58
C ALA A 14 -5.31 3.37 -3.97
N ARG A 15 -6.63 3.57 -3.89
CA ARG A 15 -7.63 2.57 -4.30
C ARG A 15 -7.51 2.21 -5.79
N MET A 16 -7.27 3.19 -6.65
CA MET A 16 -7.06 2.96 -8.08
C MET A 16 -5.77 2.20 -8.38
N MET A 17 -4.70 2.44 -7.62
CA MET A 17 -3.43 1.72 -7.74
C MET A 17 -3.58 0.25 -7.34
N GLU A 18 -4.31 -0.02 -6.24
CA GLU A 18 -4.65 -1.36 -5.78
C GLU A 18 -5.50 -2.11 -6.80
N TYR A 19 -6.59 -1.48 -7.27
CA TYR A 19 -7.49 -2.06 -8.27
C TYR A 19 -6.78 -2.46 -9.57
N ARG A 20 -5.77 -1.68 -9.98
CA ARG A 20 -4.95 -1.97 -11.18
C ARG A 20 -3.80 -2.96 -10.93
N GLY A 21 -3.65 -3.48 -9.71
CA GLY A 21 -2.56 -4.39 -9.34
C GLY A 21 -1.17 -3.72 -9.38
N MET A 22 -1.11 -2.39 -9.27
CA MET A 22 0.14 -1.60 -9.35
C MET A 22 0.65 -1.15 -7.97
N GLY A 23 -0.13 -1.36 -6.91
CA GLY A 23 0.27 -1.02 -5.56
C GLY A 23 -0.50 -1.73 -4.47
N VAL A 24 0.03 -1.60 -3.26
CA VAL A 24 -0.57 -2.11 -2.01
C VAL A 24 -0.98 -0.91 -1.16
N VAL A 25 -2.17 -0.95 -0.59
CA VAL A 25 -2.66 0.07 0.34
C VAL A 25 -2.51 -0.46 1.77
N ILE A 26 -1.94 0.37 2.63
CA ILE A 26 -1.86 0.13 4.07
C ILE A 26 -2.73 1.19 4.74
N ASP A 27 -3.58 0.77 5.67
CA ASP A 27 -4.37 1.68 6.48
C ASP A 27 -3.43 2.51 7.36
N LYS A 28 -3.67 3.82 7.43
CA LYS A 28 -2.87 4.73 8.27
C LYS A 28 -2.96 4.37 9.76
N ASP A 29 -4.05 3.74 10.18
CA ASP A 29 -4.28 3.31 11.55
C ASP A 29 -3.66 1.91 11.82
N ASP A 30 -3.14 1.21 10.79
CA ASP A 30 -2.49 -0.10 10.86
C ASP A 30 -1.01 -0.05 10.40
N VAL A 31 -0.34 1.06 10.65
CA VAL A 31 1.09 1.20 10.32
C VAL A 31 1.93 0.54 11.42
N THR A 32 2.26 -0.73 11.20
CA THR A 32 3.16 -1.50 12.07
C THR A 32 4.41 -1.97 11.32
N THR A 33 5.49 -2.26 12.05
CA THR A 33 6.73 -2.79 11.46
C THR A 33 6.45 -4.08 10.69
N SER A 34 5.68 -5.00 11.24
CA SER A 34 5.32 -6.27 10.59
C SER A 34 4.53 -6.05 9.30
N ARG A 35 3.58 -5.09 9.30
CA ARG A 35 2.75 -4.80 8.12
C ARG A 35 3.58 -4.23 6.98
N LEU A 36 4.48 -3.29 7.30
CA LEU A 36 5.39 -2.67 6.34
C LEU A 36 6.39 -3.67 5.77
N THR A 37 7.05 -4.46 6.64
CA THR A 37 8.02 -5.48 6.19
C THR A 37 7.36 -6.51 5.28
N THR A 38 6.14 -6.94 5.61
CA THR A 38 5.37 -7.86 4.75
C THR A 38 5.10 -7.25 3.38
N ALA A 39 4.61 -6.01 3.32
CA ALA A 39 4.29 -5.33 2.07
C ALA A 39 5.54 -5.09 1.18
N ILE A 40 6.68 -4.74 1.80
CA ILE A 40 7.96 -4.59 1.09
C ILE A 40 8.40 -5.93 0.50
N ASN A 41 8.36 -7.00 1.29
CA ASN A 41 8.75 -8.33 0.84
C ASN A 41 7.83 -8.85 -0.27
N GLU A 42 6.54 -8.57 -0.22
CA GLU A 42 5.59 -8.93 -1.29
C GLU A 42 5.97 -8.29 -2.63
N ILE A 43 6.34 -7.01 -2.61
CA ILE A 43 6.68 -6.25 -3.83
C ILE A 43 8.05 -6.62 -4.38
N LEU A 44 9.01 -6.95 -3.52
CA LEU A 44 10.38 -7.29 -3.94
C LEU A 44 10.55 -8.76 -4.34
N LYS A 45 9.57 -9.62 -4.06
CA LYS A 45 9.63 -11.03 -4.49
C LYS A 45 9.71 -11.09 -6.02
N PRO A 46 10.75 -11.73 -6.59
CA PRO A 46 10.80 -12.03 -8.02
C PRO A 46 9.57 -12.85 -8.40
N ARG A 47 8.95 -12.52 -9.54
CA ARG A 47 7.84 -13.29 -10.11
C ARG A 47 8.31 -14.62 -10.66
#